data_AF-A0A2P2ICX4-F1
#
_entry.id   AF-A0A2P2ICX4-F1
#
_cell.length_a   1.000
_cell.length_b   1.000
_cell.length_c   1.000
_cell.angle_alpha   90.00
_cell.angle_beta   90.00
_cell.angle_gamma   90.00
#
_symmetry.space_group_name_H-M   'P 1'
#
loop_
_entity.id
_entity.type
_entity.pdbx_description
1 polymer ?
#
loop_
_entity_poly.entity_id
_entity_poly.type
_entity_poly.pdbx_seq_one_letter_code
_entity_poly.pdbx_strand_id
1 'polypeptide(L)'
;MFSATEWISDVYSYGHGGFLWICDFIECQLDVLYLGWVMSLLYPAVLTVFILPFTILLMLYFSSLVLYIYTYRWSRVRELLQEGLNDPRAGGRYLISVLWDAHGYIWHGYDVQGAEHVPVNSGGLIVYYHGAIPVDIYYLVARFITSTGRHIHCVGDRFLQKIPGWQSVLEAFHIAPCNLSECVRTVTRGHILAISPGGLREAQFSDHSYSLLWGNREGFAKVAIQANCPIIPMFTRNLREAFRVVSFPAALWSALYTRFKLPFAPIYGGFPVKLVTYLGPCIYPAPGETAEHLARRVESAVCNLILQHQRVPGNILAALLERLHLRLSSALLGPATRASPTGP
;
A
#
# COMPACT_ATOMS: atom_id res chain seq x y z
N MET A 1 76.35 -25.66 -10.98
CA MET A 1 75.81 -26.95 -11.45
C MET A 1 74.47 -27.11 -10.77
N PHE A 2 73.36 -26.90 -11.49
CA PHE A 2 72.05 -27.30 -11.01
C PHE A 2 72.03 -28.84 -10.94
N SER A 3 71.69 -29.41 -9.78
CA SER A 3 71.68 -30.86 -9.62
C SER A 3 70.47 -31.45 -10.36
N ALA A 4 70.66 -32.51 -11.13
CA ALA A 4 69.59 -33.18 -11.87
C ALA A 4 68.45 -33.67 -10.94
N THR A 5 68.75 -33.86 -9.66
CA THR A 5 67.84 -34.28 -8.60
C THR A 5 66.82 -33.22 -8.20
N GLU A 6 67.19 -31.93 -8.15
CA GLU A 6 66.26 -30.83 -7.82
C GLU A 6 65.28 -30.57 -8.98
N TRP A 7 65.76 -30.67 -10.22
CA TRP A 7 64.89 -30.52 -11.39
C TRP A 7 63.82 -31.62 -11.47
N ILE A 8 64.17 -32.86 -11.13
CA ILE A 8 63.22 -33.98 -11.11
C ILE A 8 62.17 -33.81 -10.00
N SER A 9 62.56 -33.35 -8.80
CA SER A 9 61.60 -33.14 -7.71
C SER A 9 60.63 -32.00 -8.01
N ASP A 10 61.11 -30.92 -8.64
CA ASP A 10 60.27 -29.79 -9.03
C ASP A 10 59.27 -30.22 -10.12
N VAL A 11 59.72 -30.92 -11.17
CA VAL A 11 58.83 -31.43 -12.22
C VAL A 11 57.76 -32.38 -11.66
N TYR A 12 58.11 -33.23 -10.68
CA TYR A 12 57.14 -34.11 -10.02
C TYR A 12 56.13 -33.36 -9.15
N SER A 13 56.59 -32.35 -8.40
CA SER A 13 55.75 -31.51 -7.54
C SER A 13 54.76 -30.67 -8.35
N TYR A 14 55.23 -30.02 -9.42
CA TYR A 14 54.38 -29.25 -10.34
C TYR A 14 53.39 -30.14 -11.12
N GLY A 15 53.83 -31.32 -11.57
CA GLY A 15 52.96 -32.29 -12.25
C GLY A 15 51.88 -32.88 -11.35
N HIS A 16 52.22 -33.21 -10.10
CA HIS A 16 51.27 -33.75 -9.12
C HIS A 16 50.29 -32.67 -8.60
N GLY A 17 50.75 -31.44 -8.40
CA GLY A 17 49.89 -30.30 -8.05
C GLY A 17 48.90 -29.94 -9.18
N GLY A 18 49.36 -29.95 -10.44
CA GLY A 18 48.50 -29.75 -11.60
C GLY A 18 47.46 -30.84 -11.79
N PHE A 19 47.83 -32.11 -11.55
CA PHE A 19 46.90 -33.24 -11.62
C PHE A 19 45.80 -33.16 -10.54
N LEU A 20 46.16 -32.88 -9.29
CA LEU A 20 45.20 -32.71 -8.20
C LEU A 20 44.24 -31.54 -8.47
N TRP A 21 44.75 -30.41 -8.98
CA TRP A 21 43.90 -29.28 -9.34
C TRP A 21 42.90 -29.61 -10.46
N ILE A 22 43.31 -30.39 -11.46
CA ILE A 22 42.41 -30.86 -12.52
C ILE A 22 41.34 -31.81 -11.96
N CYS A 23 41.71 -32.72 -11.05
CA CYS A 23 40.76 -33.61 -10.38
C CYS A 23 39.73 -32.82 -9.56
N ASP A 24 40.18 -31.89 -8.70
CA ASP A 24 39.30 -31.03 -7.90
C ASP A 24 38.38 -30.17 -8.78
N PHE A 25 38.91 -29.65 -9.90
CA PHE A 25 38.12 -28.89 -10.87
C PHE A 25 37.05 -29.75 -11.53
N ILE A 26 37.38 -30.97 -11.96
CA ILE A 26 36.41 -31.90 -12.57
C ILE A 26 35.35 -32.35 -11.56
N GLU A 27 35.75 -32.64 -10.31
CA GLU A 27 34.83 -33.03 -9.23
C GLU A 27 33.86 -31.88 -8.90
N CYS A 28 34.35 -30.64 -8.79
CA CYS A 28 33.49 -29.47 -8.61
C CYS A 28 32.51 -29.25 -9.78
N GLN A 29 32.94 -29.48 -11.03
CA GLN A 29 32.05 -29.38 -12.19
C GLN A 29 30.99 -30.49 -12.20
N LEU A 30 31.38 -31.72 -11.85
CA LEU A 30 30.47 -32.86 -11.72
C LEU A 30 29.44 -32.63 -10.62
N ASP A 31 29.84 -32.08 -9.46
CA ASP A 31 28.93 -31.75 -8.37
C ASP A 31 27.92 -30.67 -8.76
N VAL A 32 28.35 -29.63 -9.47
CA VAL A 32 27.45 -28.58 -9.97
C VAL A 32 26.47 -29.14 -11.00
N LEU A 33 26.94 -30.00 -11.91
CA LEU A 33 26.09 -30.66 -12.92
C LEU A 33 25.10 -31.64 -12.26
N TYR A 34 25.56 -32.40 -11.26
CA TYR A 34 24.74 -33.35 -10.51
C TYR A 34 23.68 -32.62 -9.68
N LEU A 35 24.05 -31.58 -8.94
CA LEU A 35 23.11 -30.75 -8.18
C LEU A 35 22.10 -30.08 -9.13
N GLY A 36 22.55 -29.58 -10.28
CA GLY A 36 21.67 -29.04 -11.32
C GLY A 36 20.69 -30.09 -11.87
N TRP A 37 21.13 -31.32 -12.09
CA TRP A 37 20.29 -32.43 -12.54
C TRP A 37 19.27 -32.87 -11.48
N VAL A 38 19.71 -32.99 -10.22
CA VAL A 38 18.84 -33.30 -9.07
C VAL A 38 17.79 -32.20 -8.88
N MET A 39 18.18 -30.93 -8.95
CA MET A 39 17.24 -29.80 -8.86
C MET A 39 16.28 -29.78 -10.05
N SER A 40 16.73 -30.16 -11.25
CA SER A 40 15.89 -30.26 -12.44
C SER A 40 14.86 -31.39 -12.34
N LEU A 41 15.15 -32.47 -11.59
CA LEU A 41 14.20 -33.54 -11.30
C LEU A 41 13.23 -33.17 -10.18
N LEU A 42 13.73 -32.50 -9.13
CA LEU A 42 12.94 -32.10 -7.97
C LEU A 42 12.02 -30.90 -8.27
N TYR A 43 12.43 -29.96 -9.12
CA TYR A 43 11.66 -28.75 -9.41
C TYR A 43 10.27 -29.04 -9.99
N PRO A 44 10.11 -29.91 -11.03
CA PRO A 44 8.79 -30.31 -11.52
C PRO A 44 7.95 -31.00 -10.45
N ALA A 45 8.55 -31.83 -9.60
CA ALA A 45 7.84 -32.50 -8.50
C ALA A 45 7.37 -31.49 -7.44
N VAL A 46 8.22 -30.53 -7.04
CA VAL A 46 7.84 -29.47 -6.11
C VAL A 46 6.74 -28.59 -6.68
N LEU A 47 6.86 -28.22 -7.96
CA LEU A 47 5.87 -27.43 -8.67
C LEU A 47 4.51 -28.14 -8.75
N THR A 48 4.49 -29.41 -9.13
CA THR A 48 3.25 -30.16 -9.39
C THR A 48 2.59 -30.71 -8.13
N VAL A 49 3.36 -31.10 -7.11
CA VAL A 49 2.83 -31.72 -5.88
C VAL A 49 2.50 -30.67 -4.82
N PHE A 50 3.24 -29.56 -4.75
CA PHE A 50 3.04 -28.55 -3.70
C PHE A 50 2.52 -27.23 -4.25
N ILE A 51 3.20 -26.62 -5.23
CA ILE A 51 2.85 -25.26 -5.68
C ILE A 51 1.51 -25.24 -6.41
N LEU A 52 1.30 -26.15 -7.36
CA LEU A 52 0.08 -26.17 -8.17
C LEU A 52 -1.17 -26.48 -7.33
N PRO A 53 -1.19 -27.52 -6.47
CA PRO A 53 -2.34 -27.79 -5.61
C PRO A 53 -2.62 -26.66 -4.62
N PHE A 54 -1.56 -26.05 -4.04
CA PHE A 54 -1.72 -24.89 -3.17
C PHE A 54 -2.29 -23.67 -3.92
N THR A 55 -1.84 -23.42 -5.14
CA THR A 55 -2.37 -22.35 -6.00
C THR A 55 -3.83 -22.58 -6.35
N ILE A 56 -4.20 -23.82 -6.72
CA ILE A 56 -5.60 -24.18 -6.99
C ILE A 56 -6.44 -23.98 -5.73
N LEU A 57 -5.97 -24.43 -4.57
CA LEU A 57 -6.66 -24.24 -3.30
C LEU A 57 -6.85 -22.75 -2.98
N LEU A 58 -5.83 -21.92 -3.19
CA LEU A 58 -5.91 -20.47 -3.04
C LEU A 58 -6.96 -19.87 -3.98
N MET A 59 -6.99 -20.30 -5.24
CA MET A 59 -7.99 -19.86 -6.22
C MET A 59 -9.40 -20.29 -5.84
N LEU A 60 -9.59 -21.50 -5.29
CA LEU A 60 -10.90 -21.97 -4.82
C LEU A 60 -11.39 -21.15 -3.63
N TYR A 61 -10.53 -20.86 -2.65
CA TYR A 61 -10.88 -19.98 -1.54
C TYR A 61 -11.14 -18.54 -1.98
N PHE A 62 -10.35 -18.01 -2.91
CA PHE A 62 -10.59 -16.68 -3.49
C PHE A 62 -11.92 -16.64 -4.23
N SER A 63 -12.25 -17.67 -5.02
CA SER A 63 -13.53 -17.78 -5.73
C SER A 63 -14.70 -17.88 -4.76
N SER A 64 -14.57 -18.70 -3.71
CA SER A 64 -15.55 -18.80 -2.62
C SER A 64 -15.76 -17.46 -1.92
N LEU A 65 -14.68 -16.72 -1.64
CA LEU A 65 -14.75 -15.37 -1.06
C LEU A 65 -15.48 -14.39 -2.00
N VAL A 66 -15.17 -14.40 -3.29
CA VAL A 66 -15.85 -13.55 -4.28
C VAL A 66 -17.34 -13.88 -4.34
N LEU A 67 -17.72 -15.16 -4.36
CA LEU A 67 -19.11 -15.61 -4.34
C LEU A 67 -19.82 -15.23 -3.03
N TYR A 68 -19.15 -15.37 -1.89
CA TYR A 68 -19.67 -14.94 -0.59
C TYR A 68 -19.94 -13.44 -0.57
N ILE A 69 -19.00 -12.62 -1.06
CA ILE A 69 -19.19 -11.17 -1.17
C ILE A 69 -20.34 -10.84 -2.14
N TYR A 70 -20.38 -11.51 -3.30
CA TYR A 70 -21.41 -11.33 -4.31
C TYR A 70 -22.81 -11.60 -3.77
N THR A 71 -22.98 -12.73 -3.07
CA THR A 71 -24.27 -13.12 -2.46
C THR A 71 -24.64 -12.21 -1.29
N TYR A 72 -23.69 -11.86 -0.42
CA TYR A 72 -23.93 -10.97 0.72
C TYR A 72 -24.25 -9.52 0.31
N ARG A 73 -23.71 -9.07 -0.83
CA ARG A 73 -23.93 -7.73 -1.39
C ARG A 73 -24.79 -7.75 -2.67
N TRP A 74 -25.60 -8.79 -2.86
CA TRP A 74 -26.32 -9.03 -4.11
C TRP A 74 -27.15 -7.84 -4.58
N SER A 75 -27.87 -7.16 -3.67
CA SER A 75 -28.66 -5.97 -4.02
C SER A 75 -27.82 -4.88 -4.68
N ARG A 76 -26.67 -4.55 -4.08
CA ARG A 76 -25.72 -3.60 -4.67
C ARG A 76 -25.15 -4.14 -5.97
N VAL A 77 -24.69 -5.39 -6.01
CA VAL A 77 -24.09 -5.97 -7.22
C VAL A 77 -25.07 -6.00 -8.40
N ARG A 78 -26.36 -6.19 -8.15
CA ARG A 78 -27.41 -6.16 -9.18
C ARG A 78 -27.58 -4.79 -9.81
N GLU A 79 -27.57 -3.70 -9.03
CA GLU A 79 -27.58 -2.33 -9.58
C GLU A 79 -26.36 -2.11 -10.50
N LEU A 80 -25.21 -2.72 -10.18
CA LEU A 80 -23.98 -2.60 -10.98
C LEU A 80 -23.99 -3.34 -12.29
N LEU A 81 -24.61 -4.51 -12.34
CA LEU A 81 -24.77 -5.22 -13.59
C LEU A 81 -25.63 -4.39 -14.55
N GLN A 82 -26.54 -3.55 -14.03
CA GLN A 82 -27.36 -2.66 -14.84
C GLN A 82 -26.58 -1.42 -15.32
N GLU A 83 -25.74 -0.80 -14.48
CA GLU A 83 -24.86 0.31 -14.89
C GLU A 83 -23.68 -0.15 -15.79
N GLY A 84 -23.08 -1.29 -15.49
CA GLY A 84 -21.94 -1.86 -16.20
C GLY A 84 -22.26 -2.37 -17.61
N LEU A 85 -23.54 -2.55 -17.95
CA LEU A 85 -23.99 -2.76 -19.33
C LEU A 85 -23.74 -1.52 -20.20
N ASN A 86 -23.71 -0.31 -19.62
CA ASN A 86 -23.51 0.94 -20.33
C ASN A 86 -22.04 1.38 -20.36
N ASP A 87 -21.28 1.11 -19.29
CA ASP A 87 -19.82 1.33 -19.23
C ASP A 87 -19.10 0.15 -18.53
N PRO A 88 -18.46 -0.77 -19.29
CA PRO A 88 -17.73 -1.90 -18.73
C PRO A 88 -16.61 -1.51 -17.76
N ARG A 89 -15.97 -0.34 -17.96
CA ARG A 89 -14.88 0.12 -17.10
C ARG A 89 -15.41 0.65 -15.78
N ALA A 90 -16.53 1.35 -15.79
CA ALA A 90 -17.23 1.75 -14.56
C ALA A 90 -17.71 0.53 -13.77
N GLY A 91 -18.31 -0.46 -14.45
CA GLY A 91 -18.73 -1.72 -13.84
C GLY A 91 -17.57 -2.46 -13.17
N GLY A 92 -16.43 -2.60 -13.86
CA GLY A 92 -15.23 -3.22 -13.30
C GLY A 92 -14.68 -2.47 -12.08
N ARG A 93 -14.64 -1.13 -12.14
CA ARG A 93 -14.17 -0.29 -11.01
C ARG A 93 -15.04 -0.44 -9.78
N TYR A 94 -16.36 -0.43 -9.94
CA TYR A 94 -17.25 -0.60 -8.80
C TYR A 94 -17.13 -2.02 -8.23
N LEU A 95 -17.09 -3.05 -9.08
CA LEU A 95 -16.89 -4.45 -8.62
C LEU A 95 -15.63 -4.56 -7.76
N ILE A 96 -14.51 -4.03 -8.23
CA ILE A 96 -13.25 -4.01 -7.49
C ILE A 96 -13.40 -3.19 -6.19
N SER A 97 -14.13 -2.08 -6.22
CA SER A 97 -14.42 -1.27 -5.02
C SER A 97 -15.23 -2.03 -3.98
N VAL A 98 -16.23 -2.83 -4.37
CA VAL A 98 -16.98 -3.70 -3.44
C VAL A 98 -16.07 -4.73 -2.80
N LEU A 99 -15.15 -5.33 -3.57
CA LEU A 99 -14.19 -6.29 -3.04
C LEU A 99 -13.24 -5.64 -2.03
N TRP A 100 -12.67 -4.47 -2.33
CA TRP A 100 -11.79 -3.75 -1.40
C TRP A 100 -12.54 -3.27 -0.16
N ASP A 101 -13.76 -2.76 -0.30
CA ASP A 101 -14.58 -2.35 0.84
C ASP A 101 -14.94 -3.54 1.74
N ALA A 102 -15.32 -4.67 1.14
CA ALA A 102 -15.60 -5.91 1.87
C ALA A 102 -14.33 -6.46 2.55
N HIS A 103 -13.19 -6.47 1.87
CA HIS A 103 -11.91 -6.87 2.45
C HIS A 103 -11.54 -5.97 3.63
N GLY A 104 -11.62 -4.65 3.46
CA GLY A 104 -11.38 -3.69 4.54
C GLY A 104 -12.30 -3.93 5.73
N TYR A 105 -13.59 -4.19 5.49
CA TYR A 105 -14.55 -4.50 6.55
C TYR A 105 -14.28 -5.85 7.25
N ILE A 106 -13.99 -6.91 6.51
CA ILE A 106 -13.78 -8.24 7.09
C ILE A 106 -12.45 -8.28 7.85
N TRP A 107 -11.36 -7.92 7.17
CA TRP A 107 -10.00 -8.03 7.70
C TRP A 107 -9.73 -6.98 8.77
N HIS A 108 -9.92 -5.71 8.45
CA HIS A 108 -9.61 -4.59 9.33
C HIS A 108 -10.83 -3.99 10.05
N GLY A 109 -12.07 -4.36 9.66
CA GLY A 109 -13.29 -3.66 10.08
C GLY A 109 -13.13 -2.18 9.90
N TYR A 110 -12.64 -1.86 8.71
CA TYR A 110 -12.40 -0.52 8.24
C TYR A 110 -13.65 0.33 8.41
N ASP A 111 -13.46 1.54 8.94
CA ASP A 111 -14.51 2.51 9.18
C ASP A 111 -14.00 3.91 8.85
N VAL A 112 -14.93 4.82 8.57
CA VAL A 112 -14.62 6.21 8.20
C VAL A 112 -15.42 7.16 9.08
N GLN A 113 -14.74 8.10 9.73
CA GLN A 113 -15.32 9.19 10.49
C GLN A 113 -15.01 10.53 9.81
N GLY A 114 -15.97 11.47 9.82
CA GLY A 114 -15.82 12.76 9.16
C GLY A 114 -16.06 12.73 7.64
N ALA A 115 -16.77 11.72 7.13
CA ALA A 115 -17.10 11.62 5.70
C ALA A 115 -17.89 12.84 5.19
N GLU A 116 -18.68 13.47 6.07
CA GLU A 116 -19.43 14.69 5.86
C GLU A 116 -18.57 15.93 5.54
N HIS A 117 -17.28 15.91 5.88
CA HIS A 117 -16.36 16.99 5.52
C HIS A 117 -15.97 16.97 4.03
N VAL A 118 -16.16 15.84 3.33
CA VAL A 118 -15.80 15.75 1.91
C VAL A 118 -16.86 16.44 1.05
N PRO A 119 -16.50 17.42 0.20
CA PRO A 119 -17.46 18.11 -0.62
C PRO A 119 -18.16 17.19 -1.63
N VAL A 120 -19.50 17.25 -1.64
CA VAL A 120 -20.33 16.42 -2.53
C VAL A 120 -20.27 16.93 -3.97
N ASN A 121 -20.44 18.25 -4.18
CA ASN A 121 -20.62 18.87 -5.49
C ASN A 121 -19.44 19.75 -5.95
N SER A 122 -18.38 19.86 -5.15
CA SER A 122 -17.19 20.64 -5.49
C SER A 122 -15.92 19.81 -5.33
N GLY A 123 -14.81 20.32 -5.85
CA GLY A 123 -13.51 19.70 -5.71
C GLY A 123 -12.88 20.01 -4.36
N GLY A 124 -11.88 19.22 -3.98
CA GLY A 124 -11.12 19.40 -2.75
C GLY A 124 -9.90 18.50 -2.71
N LEU A 125 -9.02 18.76 -1.76
CA LEU A 125 -7.83 17.95 -1.53
C LEU A 125 -7.98 17.14 -0.26
N ILE A 126 -7.76 15.82 -0.33
CA ILE A 126 -7.54 15.01 0.86
C ILE A 126 -6.02 14.93 1.06
N VAL A 127 -5.52 15.46 2.18
CA VAL A 127 -4.09 15.44 2.51
C VAL A 127 -3.87 14.48 3.67
N TYR A 128 -3.10 13.42 3.42
CA TYR A 128 -3.05 12.27 4.32
C TYR A 128 -1.64 11.79 4.66
N TYR A 129 -1.53 11.19 5.85
CA TYR A 129 -0.36 10.46 6.32
C TYR A 129 -0.07 9.22 5.46
N HIS A 130 1.15 9.04 4.98
CA HIS A 130 1.54 7.83 4.25
C HIS A 130 1.90 6.68 5.20
N GLY A 131 1.16 5.58 5.14
CA GLY A 131 1.56 4.30 5.78
C GLY A 131 2.72 3.59 5.07
N ALA A 132 3.20 2.47 5.60
CA ALA A 132 4.19 1.64 4.88
C ALA A 132 3.63 1.15 3.55
N ILE A 133 2.38 0.67 3.57
CA ILE A 133 1.52 0.50 2.41
C ILE A 133 0.28 1.37 2.66
N PRO A 134 -0.10 2.26 1.74
CA PRO A 134 -1.26 3.13 1.91
C PRO A 134 -2.56 2.36 1.62
N VAL A 135 -2.81 1.28 2.36
CA VAL A 135 -4.03 0.46 2.17
C VAL A 135 -5.30 1.22 2.52
N ASP A 136 -5.18 2.22 3.38
CA ASP A 136 -6.26 3.08 3.82
C ASP A 136 -6.83 3.96 2.70
N ILE A 137 -5.99 4.45 1.77
CA ILE A 137 -6.52 5.21 0.63
C ILE A 137 -7.33 4.31 -0.31
N TYR A 138 -6.93 3.05 -0.51
CA TYR A 138 -7.70 2.11 -1.31
C TYR A 138 -9.06 1.82 -0.68
N TYR A 139 -9.09 1.62 0.65
CA TYR A 139 -10.36 1.43 1.36
C TYR A 139 -11.22 2.68 1.36
N LEU A 140 -10.64 3.87 1.47
CA LEU A 140 -11.38 5.13 1.43
C LEU A 140 -12.01 5.35 0.05
N VAL A 141 -11.23 5.19 -1.02
CA VAL A 141 -11.70 5.29 -2.41
C VAL A 141 -12.84 4.29 -2.65
N ALA A 142 -12.64 3.04 -2.26
CA ALA A 142 -13.65 1.99 -2.39
C ALA A 142 -14.93 2.31 -1.58
N ARG A 143 -14.79 2.81 -0.35
CA ARG A 143 -15.91 3.22 0.49
C ARG A 143 -16.70 4.36 -0.18
N PHE A 144 -16.04 5.40 -0.67
CA PHE A 144 -16.72 6.54 -1.30
C PHE A 144 -17.41 6.16 -2.62
N ILE A 145 -16.77 5.35 -3.47
CA ILE A 145 -17.41 4.83 -4.68
C ILE A 145 -18.68 4.03 -4.31
N THR A 146 -18.60 3.16 -3.30
CA THR A 146 -19.72 2.27 -2.95
C THR A 146 -20.80 2.91 -2.07
N SER A 147 -20.52 4.02 -1.38
CA SER A 147 -21.49 4.67 -0.49
C SER A 147 -22.06 5.97 -1.03
N THR A 148 -21.30 6.72 -1.82
CA THR A 148 -21.72 8.04 -2.36
C THR A 148 -21.60 8.14 -3.89
N GLY A 149 -21.00 7.14 -4.56
CA GLY A 149 -20.66 7.22 -5.98
C GLY A 149 -19.55 8.23 -6.29
N ARG A 150 -18.92 8.83 -5.26
CA ARG A 150 -17.94 9.88 -5.44
C ARG A 150 -16.56 9.28 -5.72
N HIS A 151 -15.94 9.74 -6.80
CA HIS A 151 -14.58 9.34 -7.17
C HIS A 151 -13.54 10.20 -6.46
N ILE A 152 -12.55 9.53 -5.86
CA ILE A 152 -11.34 10.15 -5.30
C ILE A 152 -10.18 9.81 -6.23
N HIS A 153 -9.59 10.83 -6.85
CA HIS A 153 -8.40 10.71 -7.67
C HIS A 153 -7.17 10.68 -6.76
N CYS A 154 -6.14 9.92 -7.11
CA CYS A 154 -4.96 9.77 -6.26
C CYS A 154 -3.70 10.20 -6.99
N VAL A 155 -2.86 11.02 -6.33
CA VAL A 155 -1.54 11.34 -6.87
C VAL A 155 -0.57 10.23 -6.51
N GLY A 156 -0.13 9.49 -7.52
CA GLY A 156 0.83 8.38 -7.39
C GLY A 156 2.24 8.79 -7.78
N ASP A 157 3.24 8.07 -7.27
CA ASP A 157 4.61 8.22 -7.76
C ASP A 157 4.75 7.65 -9.18
N ARG A 158 5.65 8.22 -9.98
CA ARG A 158 5.92 7.82 -11.36
C ARG A 158 6.37 6.36 -11.48
N PHE A 159 6.97 5.77 -10.44
CA PHE A 159 7.40 4.37 -10.52
C PHE A 159 6.22 3.39 -10.65
N LEU A 160 5.02 3.74 -10.17
CA LEU A 160 3.84 2.87 -10.25
C LEU A 160 3.48 2.55 -11.70
N GLN A 161 3.66 3.51 -12.61
CA GLN A 161 3.41 3.33 -14.05
C GLN A 161 4.43 2.39 -14.72
N LYS A 162 5.56 2.10 -14.07
CA LYS A 162 6.59 1.20 -14.58
C LYS A 162 6.36 -0.26 -14.18
N ILE A 163 5.37 -0.53 -13.31
CA ILE A 163 5.08 -1.89 -12.84
C ILE A 163 4.22 -2.60 -13.91
N PRO A 164 4.72 -3.68 -14.54
CA PRO A 164 3.96 -4.41 -15.54
C PRO A 164 2.64 -4.93 -14.99
N GLY A 165 1.55 -4.76 -15.75
CA GLY A 165 0.21 -5.25 -15.40
C GLY A 165 -0.61 -4.34 -14.46
N TRP A 166 -0.03 -3.26 -13.91
CA TRP A 166 -0.75 -2.37 -12.98
C TRP A 166 -1.57 -1.28 -13.67
N GLN A 167 -1.38 -1.05 -14.97
CA GLN A 167 -2.03 0.04 -15.71
C GLN A 167 -3.56 0.04 -15.54
N SER A 168 -4.21 -1.11 -15.69
CA SER A 168 -5.67 -1.23 -15.56
C SER A 168 -6.15 -0.84 -14.16
N VAL A 169 -5.39 -1.17 -13.11
CA VAL A 169 -5.74 -0.82 -11.71
C VAL A 169 -5.51 0.67 -11.48
N LEU A 170 -4.40 1.23 -11.97
CA LEU A 170 -4.10 2.66 -11.86
C LEU A 170 -5.18 3.51 -12.56
N GLU A 171 -5.61 3.12 -13.76
CA GLU A 171 -6.70 3.76 -14.49
C GLU A 171 -8.06 3.58 -13.78
N ALA A 172 -8.32 2.38 -13.23
CA ALA A 172 -9.54 2.06 -12.47
C ALA A 172 -9.63 2.82 -11.13
N PHE A 173 -8.54 3.36 -10.60
CA PHE A 173 -8.59 4.18 -9.39
C PHE A 173 -8.13 5.62 -9.61
N HIS A 174 -7.98 6.04 -10.87
CA HIS A 174 -7.48 7.36 -11.23
C HIS A 174 -6.19 7.73 -10.46
N ILE A 175 -5.29 6.75 -10.33
CA ILE A 175 -3.97 6.92 -9.72
C ILE A 175 -3.01 7.34 -10.83
N ALA A 176 -2.55 8.59 -10.78
CA ALA A 176 -1.61 9.10 -11.77
C ALA A 176 -0.56 10.02 -11.13
N PRO A 177 0.67 10.05 -11.66
CA PRO A 177 1.56 11.17 -11.38
C PRO A 177 0.91 12.43 -11.93
N CYS A 178 0.90 13.48 -11.13
CA CYS A 178 0.20 14.71 -11.45
C CYS A 178 1.14 15.89 -11.23
N ASN A 179 1.22 16.79 -12.21
CA ASN A 179 1.90 18.07 -12.01
C ASN A 179 0.93 19.10 -11.39
N LEU A 180 1.46 20.28 -11.03
CA LEU A 180 0.67 21.30 -10.34
C LEU A 180 -0.59 21.72 -11.14
N SER A 181 -0.43 22.00 -12.44
CA SER A 181 -1.54 22.49 -13.28
C SER A 181 -2.60 21.42 -13.53
N GLU A 182 -2.20 20.15 -13.66
CA GLU A 182 -3.12 19.02 -13.75
C GLU A 182 -3.90 18.81 -12.44
N CYS A 183 -3.25 18.95 -11.29
CA CYS A 183 -3.93 18.89 -9.99
C CYS A 183 -4.98 19.99 -9.88
N VAL A 184 -4.60 21.24 -10.18
CA VAL A 184 -5.52 22.39 -10.17
C VAL A 184 -6.70 22.13 -11.10
N ARG A 185 -6.44 21.73 -12.35
CA ARG A 185 -7.49 21.42 -13.34
C ARG A 185 -8.45 20.33 -12.84
N THR A 186 -7.92 19.28 -12.23
CA THR A 186 -8.72 18.15 -11.70
C THR A 186 -9.66 18.63 -10.60
N VAL A 187 -9.15 19.43 -9.66
CA VAL A 187 -9.95 19.93 -8.55
C VAL A 187 -10.96 20.99 -9.00
N THR A 188 -10.59 21.90 -9.90
CA THR A 188 -11.50 22.91 -10.48
C THR A 188 -12.63 22.28 -11.29
N ARG A 189 -12.43 21.09 -11.87
CA ARG A 189 -13.50 20.28 -12.51
C ARG A 189 -14.44 19.62 -11.51
N GLY A 190 -14.26 19.87 -10.22
CA GLY A 190 -15.11 19.32 -9.18
C GLY A 190 -14.75 17.89 -8.80
N HIS A 191 -13.49 17.45 -8.93
CA HIS A 191 -13.04 16.15 -8.44
C HIS A 191 -12.30 16.27 -7.09
N ILE A 192 -12.37 15.22 -6.27
CA ILE A 192 -11.56 15.09 -5.06
C ILE A 192 -10.20 14.51 -5.43
N LEU A 193 -9.12 15.08 -4.91
CA LEU A 193 -7.75 14.62 -5.15
C LEU A 193 -7.06 14.29 -3.82
N ALA A 194 -6.61 13.05 -3.67
CA ALA A 194 -5.85 12.58 -2.51
C ALA A 194 -4.35 12.69 -2.76
N ILE A 195 -3.64 13.37 -1.84
CA ILE A 195 -2.21 13.61 -1.91
C ILE A 195 -1.58 13.26 -0.56
N SER A 196 -0.52 12.47 -0.58
CA SER A 196 0.35 12.30 0.58
C SER A 196 1.66 13.07 0.39
N PRO A 197 1.88 14.19 1.11
CA PRO A 197 3.08 15.02 0.93
C PRO A 197 4.37 14.26 1.30
N GLY A 198 4.29 13.40 2.32
CA GLY A 198 5.39 12.54 2.76
C GLY A 198 5.83 11.49 1.71
N GLY A 199 4.88 11.00 0.90
CA GLY A 199 5.12 10.09 -0.21
C GLY A 199 5.98 8.88 0.16
N LEU A 200 6.80 8.39 -0.78
CA LEU A 200 7.68 7.23 -0.56
C LEU A 200 8.68 7.40 0.58
N ARG A 201 9.08 8.63 0.91
CA ARG A 201 10.00 8.90 2.03
C ARG A 201 9.30 8.61 3.35
N GLU A 202 8.10 9.14 3.52
CA GLU A 202 7.29 8.87 4.71
C GLU A 202 6.93 7.39 4.79
N ALA A 203 6.55 6.77 3.65
CA ALA A 203 6.27 5.35 3.58
C ALA A 203 7.41 4.49 4.17
N GLN A 204 8.66 4.76 3.78
CA GLN A 204 9.82 3.94 4.18
C GLN A 204 10.39 4.27 5.55
N PHE A 205 10.36 5.54 5.96
CA PHE A 205 11.15 6.00 7.11
C PHE A 205 10.32 6.50 8.30
N SER A 206 9.01 6.67 8.15
CA SER A 206 8.13 6.87 9.31
C SER A 206 7.84 5.52 9.96
N ASP A 207 7.63 5.52 11.26
CA ASP A 207 7.59 4.32 12.07
C ASP A 207 6.42 4.36 13.06
N HIS A 208 6.52 3.59 14.13
CA HIS A 208 5.55 3.57 15.22
C HIS A 208 5.37 4.90 15.98
N SER A 209 6.22 5.91 15.74
CA SER A 209 6.02 7.27 16.26
C SER A 209 4.99 8.07 15.47
N TYR A 210 4.62 7.62 14.26
CA TYR A 210 3.75 8.34 13.33
C TYR A 210 4.25 9.75 12.96
N SER A 211 5.57 9.98 13.04
CA SER A 211 6.17 11.26 12.67
C SER A 211 5.92 11.59 11.19
N LEU A 212 5.45 12.82 10.92
CA LEU A 212 5.29 13.33 9.56
C LEU A 212 6.67 13.68 8.97
N LEU A 213 6.92 13.22 7.75
CA LEU A 213 8.19 13.37 7.04
C LEU A 213 8.01 14.17 5.74
N TRP A 214 7.20 15.23 5.79
CA TRP A 214 6.82 16.05 4.64
C TRP A 214 7.98 16.94 4.16
N GLY A 215 8.82 17.43 5.08
CA GLY A 215 9.89 18.38 4.76
C GLY A 215 9.30 19.66 4.13
N ASN A 216 9.99 20.22 3.13
CA ASN A 216 9.55 21.46 2.47
C ASN A 216 8.55 21.21 1.32
N ARG A 217 7.79 20.12 1.35
CA ARG A 217 6.87 19.74 0.25
C ARG A 217 5.51 20.42 0.41
N GLU A 218 5.41 21.59 -0.19
CA GLU A 218 4.22 22.47 -0.16
C GLU A 218 3.36 22.42 -1.45
N GLY A 219 3.60 21.43 -2.33
CA GLY A 219 2.93 21.36 -3.64
C GLY A 219 1.40 21.30 -3.55
N PHE A 220 0.86 20.55 -2.59
CA PHE A 220 -0.58 20.47 -2.35
C PHE A 220 -1.19 21.82 -1.91
N ALA A 221 -0.46 22.61 -1.13
CA ALA A 221 -0.90 23.92 -0.68
C ALA A 221 -0.97 24.90 -1.86
N LYS A 222 -0.02 24.83 -2.80
CA LYS A 222 -0.07 25.59 -4.06
C LYS A 222 -1.30 25.24 -4.89
N VAL A 223 -1.67 23.96 -4.96
CA VAL A 223 -2.91 23.52 -5.64
C VAL A 223 -4.13 24.14 -4.96
N ALA A 224 -4.21 24.06 -3.62
CA ALA A 224 -5.35 24.60 -2.88
C ALA A 224 -5.51 26.10 -3.05
N ILE A 225 -4.41 26.87 -3.00
CA ILE A 225 -4.41 28.33 -3.21
C ILE A 225 -4.86 28.67 -4.63
N GLN A 226 -4.29 28.01 -5.65
CA GLN A 226 -4.63 28.30 -7.05
C GLN A 226 -6.06 27.88 -7.43
N ALA A 227 -6.54 26.76 -6.89
CA ALA A 227 -7.89 26.26 -7.14
C ALA A 227 -8.94 26.84 -6.18
N ASN A 228 -8.52 27.62 -5.17
CA ASN A 228 -9.34 28.10 -4.06
C ASN A 228 -10.26 27.00 -3.48
N CYS A 229 -9.69 25.85 -3.14
CA CYS A 229 -10.42 24.66 -2.73
C CYS A 229 -10.10 24.24 -1.28
N PRO A 230 -11.01 23.51 -0.61
CA PRO A 230 -10.76 23.01 0.73
C PRO A 230 -9.71 21.90 0.75
N ILE A 231 -8.90 21.88 1.81
CA ILE A 231 -8.04 20.76 2.20
C ILE A 231 -8.68 20.02 3.38
N ILE A 232 -8.90 18.73 3.22
CA ILE A 232 -9.40 17.80 4.24
C ILE A 232 -8.18 17.03 4.80
N PRO A 233 -7.73 17.32 6.03
CA PRO A 233 -6.66 16.55 6.67
C PRO A 233 -7.18 15.15 7.00
N MET A 234 -6.35 14.13 6.74
CA MET A 234 -6.73 12.73 6.92
C MET A 234 -5.66 11.96 7.69
N PHE A 235 -6.11 11.12 8.62
CA PHE A 235 -5.29 10.16 9.33
C PHE A 235 -6.02 8.83 9.51
N THR A 236 -5.29 7.70 9.44
CA THR A 236 -5.86 6.38 9.69
C THR A 236 -5.17 5.71 10.89
N ARG A 237 -5.96 5.41 11.93
CA ARG A 237 -5.50 4.68 13.13
C ARG A 237 -4.94 3.30 12.75
N ASN A 238 -3.88 2.89 13.44
CA ASN A 238 -3.23 1.58 13.35
C ASN A 238 -2.65 1.27 11.95
N LEU A 239 -2.48 2.27 11.07
CA LEU A 239 -1.96 2.05 9.72
C LEU A 239 -0.53 1.47 9.74
N ARG A 240 0.32 1.92 10.69
CA ARG A 240 1.66 1.35 10.91
C ARG A 240 1.64 0.05 11.70
N GLU A 241 0.54 -0.31 12.33
CA GLU A 241 0.39 -1.61 12.98
C GLU A 241 -0.12 -2.67 11.99
N ALA A 242 -0.85 -2.25 10.95
CA ALA A 242 -1.24 -3.13 9.84
C ALA A 242 -0.02 -3.52 9.00
N PHE A 243 0.85 -2.55 8.68
CA PHE A 243 2.05 -2.76 7.87
C PHE A 243 3.23 -1.93 8.38
N ARG A 244 4.40 -2.55 8.51
CA ARG A 244 5.65 -1.92 8.93
C ARG A 244 6.76 -2.16 7.93
N VAL A 245 7.72 -1.25 7.94
CA VAL A 245 8.97 -1.38 7.20
C VAL A 245 10.01 -1.99 8.13
N VAL A 246 10.86 -2.86 7.59
CA VAL A 246 12.03 -3.37 8.30
C VAL A 246 13.06 -2.24 8.41
N SER A 247 13.20 -1.67 9.61
CA SER A 247 14.06 -0.49 9.82
C SER A 247 15.56 -0.79 9.85
N PHE A 248 15.97 -2.06 10.05
CA PHE A 248 17.38 -2.45 10.13
C PHE A 248 17.84 -3.15 8.84
N PRO A 249 19.01 -2.81 8.27
CA PRO A 249 19.91 -1.71 8.64
C PRO A 249 19.51 -0.38 7.98
N ALA A 250 19.18 0.64 8.79
CA ALA A 250 18.62 1.91 8.32
C ALA A 250 19.53 2.66 7.32
N ALA A 251 20.85 2.60 7.52
CA ALA A 251 21.82 3.25 6.66
C ALA A 251 21.79 2.69 5.22
N LEU A 252 21.61 1.37 5.07
CA LEU A 252 21.49 0.72 3.76
C LEU A 252 20.24 1.20 3.03
N TRP A 253 19.08 1.16 3.70
CA TRP A 253 17.81 1.58 3.11
C TRP A 253 17.82 3.05 2.71
N SER A 254 18.39 3.91 3.56
CA SER A 254 18.56 5.33 3.27
C SER A 254 19.47 5.58 2.06
N ALA A 255 20.61 4.86 1.97
CA ALA A 255 21.53 4.96 0.84
C ALA A 255 20.87 4.53 -0.48
N LEU A 256 20.19 3.37 -0.48
CA LEU A 256 19.48 2.84 -1.65
C LEU A 256 18.34 3.77 -2.09
N TYR A 257 17.52 4.24 -1.15
CA TYR A 257 16.46 5.19 -1.46
C TYR A 257 17.00 6.50 -2.02
N THR A 258 18.09 7.04 -1.45
CA THR A 258 18.71 8.27 -1.94
C THR A 258 19.21 8.12 -3.37
N ARG A 259 19.77 6.95 -3.70
CA ARG A 259 20.37 6.66 -5.01
C ARG A 259 19.36 6.38 -6.13
N PHE A 260 18.31 5.61 -5.86
CA PHE A 260 17.37 5.17 -6.92
C PHE A 260 15.94 5.70 -6.75
N LYS A 261 15.59 6.28 -5.59
CA LYS A 261 14.24 6.78 -5.28
C LYS A 261 13.15 5.71 -5.37
N LEU A 262 13.50 4.45 -5.06
CA LEU A 262 12.60 3.30 -5.03
C LEU A 262 12.42 2.74 -3.61
N PRO A 263 11.32 2.03 -3.34
CA PRO A 263 11.08 1.39 -2.05
C PRO A 263 11.84 0.06 -1.92
N PHE A 264 13.06 0.08 -1.38
CA PHE A 264 13.86 -1.14 -1.18
C PHE A 264 13.68 -1.78 0.20
N ALA A 265 13.29 -0.98 1.19
CA ALA A 265 13.15 -1.50 2.55
C ALA A 265 11.99 -2.51 2.58
N PRO A 266 12.23 -3.78 2.98
CA PRO A 266 11.19 -4.79 3.02
C PRO A 266 10.03 -4.37 3.92
N ILE A 267 8.81 -4.69 3.51
CA ILE A 267 7.59 -4.45 4.27
C ILE A 267 7.10 -5.78 4.83
N TYR A 268 6.71 -5.79 6.10
CA TYR A 268 6.02 -6.91 6.75
C TYR A 268 4.71 -6.44 7.36
N GLY A 269 3.78 -7.37 7.56
CA GLY A 269 2.48 -7.06 8.14
C GLY A 269 1.35 -7.77 7.41
N GLY A 270 0.27 -7.04 7.16
CA GLY A 270 -1.02 -7.61 6.82
C GLY A 270 -1.79 -8.02 8.07
N PHE A 271 -1.46 -7.47 9.24
CA PHE A 271 -2.11 -7.85 10.49
C PHE A 271 -3.57 -7.36 10.53
N PRO A 272 -4.52 -8.19 11.02
CA PRO A 272 -5.94 -7.84 11.08
C PRO A 272 -6.22 -6.87 12.24
N VAL A 273 -5.66 -5.67 12.20
CA VAL A 273 -5.89 -4.61 13.20
C VAL A 273 -7.09 -3.74 12.81
N LYS A 274 -7.72 -3.09 13.79
CA LYS A 274 -8.81 -2.14 13.54
C LYS A 274 -8.26 -0.90 12.83
N LEU A 275 -8.72 -0.63 11.61
CA LEU A 275 -8.44 0.61 10.89
C LEU A 275 -9.65 1.54 10.97
N VAL A 276 -9.42 2.80 11.33
CA VAL A 276 -10.43 3.88 11.26
C VAL A 276 -9.77 5.08 10.61
N THR A 277 -10.31 5.51 9.47
CA THR A 277 -9.90 6.75 8.83
C THR A 277 -10.70 7.91 9.42
N TYR A 278 -10.00 8.95 9.84
CA TYR A 278 -10.54 10.19 10.34
C TYR A 278 -10.28 11.29 9.32
N LEU A 279 -11.35 11.89 8.82
CA LEU A 279 -11.33 13.06 7.95
C LEU A 279 -11.64 14.28 8.82
N GLY A 280 -10.65 15.14 9.03
CA GLY A 280 -10.80 16.35 9.83
C GLY A 280 -11.58 17.45 9.09
N PRO A 281 -11.87 18.56 9.79
CA PRO A 281 -12.59 19.68 9.21
C PRO A 281 -11.81 20.32 8.07
N CYS A 282 -12.55 20.87 7.09
CA CYS A 282 -11.98 21.54 5.92
C CYS A 282 -11.13 22.76 6.31
N ILE A 283 -9.94 22.86 5.73
CA ILE A 283 -9.03 23.99 5.84
C ILE A 283 -9.04 24.73 4.51
N TYR A 284 -9.47 25.99 4.54
CA TYR A 284 -9.46 26.87 3.38
C TYR A 284 -8.21 27.76 3.36
N PRO A 285 -7.66 28.06 2.17
CA PRO A 285 -6.63 29.09 2.01
C PRO A 285 -7.16 30.46 2.45
N ALA A 286 -6.39 31.19 3.26
CA ALA A 286 -6.71 32.57 3.59
C ALA A 286 -6.27 33.53 2.46
N PRO A 287 -6.91 34.71 2.30
CA PRO A 287 -6.49 35.68 1.29
C PRO A 287 -5.02 36.10 1.47
N GLY A 288 -4.20 35.94 0.42
CA GLY A 288 -2.78 36.27 0.45
C GLY A 288 -1.89 35.30 1.24
N GLU A 289 -2.41 34.16 1.68
CA GLU A 289 -1.65 33.16 2.43
C GLU A 289 -0.57 32.49 1.57
N THR A 290 0.63 32.30 2.15
CA THR A 290 1.71 31.58 1.47
C THR A 290 1.49 30.07 1.50
N ALA A 291 1.97 29.36 0.47
CA ALA A 291 1.87 27.90 0.41
C ALA A 291 2.52 27.21 1.62
N GLU A 292 3.64 27.75 2.11
CA GLU A 292 4.32 27.25 3.30
C GLU A 292 3.45 27.36 4.56
N HIS A 293 2.80 28.51 4.78
CA HIS A 293 1.97 28.71 5.96
C HIS A 293 0.73 27.79 5.92
N LEU A 294 0.08 27.67 4.76
CA LEU A 294 -1.03 26.73 4.59
C LEU A 294 -0.57 25.28 4.80
N ALA A 295 0.60 24.90 4.27
CA ALA A 295 1.14 23.56 4.46
C ALA A 295 1.37 23.23 5.95
N ARG A 296 1.94 24.17 6.73
CA ARG A 296 2.15 24.00 8.18
C ARG A 296 0.84 23.88 8.97
N ARG A 297 -0.21 24.63 8.59
CA ARG A 297 -1.54 24.50 9.21
C ARG A 297 -2.13 23.11 8.97
N VAL A 298 -2.02 22.60 7.74
CA VAL A 298 -2.50 21.27 7.37
C VAL A 298 -1.69 20.18 8.05
N GLU A 299 -0.36 20.32 8.11
CA GLU A 299 0.54 19.42 8.85
C GLU A 299 0.13 19.35 10.33
N SER A 300 -0.08 20.51 10.94
CA SER A 300 -0.55 20.61 12.34
C SER A 300 -1.91 19.94 12.54
N ALA A 301 -2.82 20.07 11.58
CA ALA A 301 -4.12 19.41 11.64
C ALA A 301 -4.01 17.87 11.54
N VAL A 302 -3.15 17.35 10.66
CA VAL A 302 -2.89 15.90 10.58
C VAL A 302 -2.20 15.39 11.85
N CYS A 303 -1.23 16.13 12.40
CA CYS A 303 -0.62 15.83 13.70
C CYS A 303 -1.66 15.78 14.82
N ASN A 304 -2.61 16.72 14.85
CA ASN A 304 -3.69 16.72 15.83
C ASN A 304 -4.58 15.48 15.71
N LEU A 305 -4.92 15.05 14.48
CA LEU A 305 -5.65 13.80 14.27
C LEU A 305 -4.85 12.58 14.77
N ILE A 306 -3.54 12.54 14.54
CA ILE A 306 -2.66 11.48 15.07
C ILE A 306 -2.70 11.47 16.60
N LEU A 307 -2.49 12.63 17.25
CA LEU A 307 -2.50 12.75 18.71
C LEU A 307 -3.84 12.36 19.34
N GLN A 308 -4.95 12.70 18.69
CA GLN A 308 -6.30 12.38 19.18
C GLN A 308 -6.65 10.91 19.00
N HIS A 309 -6.22 10.30 17.89
CA HIS A 309 -6.75 9.02 17.47
C HIS A 309 -5.74 7.87 17.49
N GLN A 310 -4.45 8.11 17.75
CA GLN A 310 -3.43 7.07 17.77
C GLN A 310 -2.73 6.99 19.13
N ARG A 311 -2.51 5.76 19.60
CA ARG A 311 -1.57 5.53 20.71
C ARG A 311 -0.15 5.49 20.14
N VAL A 312 0.70 6.37 20.66
CA VAL A 312 2.11 6.50 20.25
C VAL A 312 3.00 6.28 21.49
N PRO A 313 4.05 5.44 21.41
CA PRO A 313 4.43 4.60 20.27
C PRO A 313 3.38 3.54 19.93
N GLY A 314 3.15 3.34 18.64
CA GLY A 314 2.25 2.31 18.12
C GLY A 314 2.74 0.90 18.44
N ASN A 315 1.81 0.00 18.77
CA ASN A 315 2.11 -1.36 19.19
C ASN A 315 1.17 -2.37 18.50
N ILE A 316 1.74 -3.31 17.75
CA ILE A 316 0.97 -4.31 16.97
C ILE A 316 0.10 -5.17 17.87
N LEU A 317 0.64 -5.67 18.99
CA LEU A 317 -0.10 -6.54 19.91
C LEU A 317 -1.29 -5.80 20.52
N ALA A 318 -1.09 -4.55 20.94
CA ALA A 318 -2.17 -3.72 21.48
C ALA A 318 -3.28 -3.47 20.44
N ALA A 319 -2.91 -3.20 19.18
CA ALA A 319 -3.86 -2.99 18.08
C ALA A 319 -4.63 -4.27 17.71
N LEU A 320 -3.99 -5.44 17.81
CA LEU A 320 -4.65 -6.75 17.63
C LEU A 320 -5.63 -7.04 18.78
N LEU A 321 -5.24 -6.76 20.02
CA LEU A 321 -6.13 -6.93 21.18
C LEU A 321 -7.32 -5.97 21.13
N GLU A 322 -7.12 -4.71 20.71
CA GLU A 322 -8.19 -3.75 20.45
C GLU A 322 -9.21 -4.34 19.45
N ARG A 323 -8.72 -4.92 18.35
CA ARG A 323 -9.58 -5.56 17.35
C ARG A 323 -10.42 -6.69 17.93
N LEU A 324 -9.79 -7.60 18.66
CA LEU A 324 -10.46 -8.77 19.24
C LEU A 324 -11.51 -8.34 20.26
N HIS A 325 -11.16 -7.40 21.14
CA HIS A 325 -12.07 -6.88 22.14
C HIS A 325 -13.31 -6.24 21.50
N LEU A 326 -13.15 -5.39 20.48
CA LEU A 326 -14.28 -4.78 19.77
C LEU A 326 -15.21 -5.82 19.13
N ARG A 327 -14.66 -6.89 18.56
CA ARG A 327 -15.47 -7.98 18.00
C ARG A 327 -16.24 -8.73 19.08
N LEU A 328 -15.60 -9.09 20.18
CA LEU A 328 -16.25 -9.79 21.29
C LEU A 328 -17.35 -8.93 21.91
N SER A 329 -17.08 -7.66 22.17
CA SER A 329 -18.08 -6.72 22.68
C SER A 329 -19.28 -6.57 21.74
N SER A 330 -19.07 -6.51 20.43
CA SER A 330 -20.17 -6.46 19.44
C SER A 330 -20.98 -7.77 19.36
N ALA A 331 -20.35 -8.91 19.62
CA ALA A 331 -21.04 -10.21 19.64
C ALA A 331 -21.87 -10.39 20.93
N LEU A 332 -21.37 -9.88 22.05
CA LEU A 332 -22.02 -9.97 23.36
C LEU A 332 -23.17 -8.98 23.53
N LEU A 333 -23.04 -7.77 23.00
CA LEU A 333 -24.04 -6.69 23.14
C LEU A 333 -25.11 -6.71 22.04
N GLY A 334 -25.04 -7.63 21.08
CA GLY A 334 -25.86 -7.61 19.87
C GLY A 334 -25.52 -6.43 18.95
N PRO A 335 -26.05 -6.40 17.71
CA PRO A 335 -25.82 -5.28 16.81
C PRO A 335 -26.42 -4.01 17.42
N ALA A 336 -25.55 -3.07 17.83
CA ALA A 336 -26.00 -1.71 18.12
C ALA A 336 -26.73 -1.19 16.88
N THR A 337 -28.00 -0.82 17.05
CA THR A 337 -28.82 -0.20 16.02
C THR A 337 -28.07 0.99 15.42
N ARG A 338 -27.47 0.79 14.25
CA ARG A 338 -26.98 1.92 13.44
C ARG A 338 -28.23 2.71 13.07
N ALA A 339 -28.35 3.91 13.63
CA ALA A 339 -29.36 4.86 13.22
C ALA A 339 -29.28 5.00 11.69
N SER A 340 -30.37 4.65 11.01
CA SER A 340 -30.56 5.00 9.61
C SER A 340 -30.44 6.52 9.49
N PRO A 341 -29.68 7.06 8.53
CA PRO A 341 -29.91 8.45 8.14
C PRO A 341 -31.30 8.48 7.50
N THR A 342 -32.25 9.03 8.25
CA THR A 342 -33.59 9.37 7.78
C THR A 342 -33.49 10.53 6.79
N GLY A 343 -33.87 10.27 5.54
CA GLY A 343 -34.55 11.19 4.62
C GLY A 343 -33.71 12.29 3.95
N PRO A 344 -34.27 12.96 2.92
CA PRO A 344 -35.69 12.96 2.53
C PRO A 344 -36.14 11.80 1.64
#